data_AF-A0A6G3WKV3-F1
#
_entry.id   AF-A0A6G3WKV3-F1
#
_cell.length_a   1.000
_cell.length_b   1.000
_cell.length_c   1.000
_cell.angle_alpha   90.00
_cell.angle_beta   90.00
_cell.angle_gamma   90.00
#
_symmetry.space_group_name_H-M   'P 1'
#
loop_
_entity.id
_entity.type
_entity.pdbx_description
1 polymer ?
#
loop_
_entity_poly.entity_id
_entity_poly.type
_entity_poly.pdbx_seq_one_letter_code
_entity_poly.pdbx_strand_id
1 'polypeptide(L)'
;TVNSAGASSDARITAVARDRGGKVVGTVTGPANRELGLRLQNQHLWSPDDPYLYDLDVSLADGRSKDSVESYFGMRQLKVDKVGGYQKLVLNGKPFFSLAMLDQGFWPDGLYTQPSDAALTFDLKAQKDLGFNAVRKHIKVESPRWYYHADRLGLLVWQDFVNADIDNDTGKNAFLTQGKEMMRQFHNYPSISGWIVFNEGWGEWDRTETGK
;
A
#
# COMPACT_ATOMS: atom_id res chain seq x y z
N THR A 1 -0.10 11.42 -9.39
CA THR A 1 -0.75 12.74 -9.50
C THR A 1 -0.78 13.39 -8.14
N VAL A 2 -0.55 14.70 -8.05
CA VAL A 2 -0.74 15.47 -6.81
C VAL A 2 -2.05 16.25 -6.95
N ASN A 3 -3.01 15.97 -6.08
CA ASN A 3 -4.33 16.58 -6.10
C ASN A 3 -4.41 17.69 -5.04
N SER A 4 -4.66 18.92 -5.46
CA SER A 4 -4.88 20.09 -4.63
C SER A 4 -6.16 20.81 -5.08
N ALA A 5 -7.22 20.67 -4.29
CA ALA A 5 -8.56 21.16 -4.64
C ALA A 5 -8.66 22.69 -4.72
N GLY A 6 -7.81 23.42 -3.98
CA GLY A 6 -7.82 24.88 -3.92
C GLY A 6 -6.70 25.57 -4.71
N ALA A 7 -5.86 24.81 -5.43
CA ALA A 7 -4.76 25.37 -6.20
C ALA A 7 -5.25 26.13 -7.45
N SER A 8 -4.65 27.27 -7.74
CA SER A 8 -4.90 28.02 -8.97
C SER A 8 -4.41 27.27 -10.22
N SER A 9 -4.78 27.75 -11.41
CA SER A 9 -4.26 27.22 -12.67
C SER A 9 -2.75 27.41 -12.85
N ASP A 10 -2.16 28.38 -12.14
CA ASP A 10 -0.74 28.72 -12.22
C ASP A 10 0.09 27.96 -11.17
N ALA A 11 -0.58 27.19 -10.31
CA ALA A 11 0.07 26.44 -9.27
C ALA A 11 1.01 25.36 -9.81
N ARG A 12 2.18 25.23 -9.19
CA ARG A 12 3.27 24.34 -9.61
C ARG A 12 3.58 23.34 -8.51
N ILE A 13 3.73 22.08 -8.89
CA ILE A 13 4.24 21.01 -8.04
C ILE A 13 5.69 20.75 -8.41
N THR A 14 6.54 20.60 -7.39
CA THR A 14 7.87 19.99 -7.51
C THR A 14 7.91 18.74 -6.63
N ALA A 15 8.30 17.61 -7.21
CA ALA A 15 8.54 16.37 -6.47
C ALA A 15 10.01 15.96 -6.62
N VAL A 16 10.67 15.66 -5.50
CA VAL A 16 12.08 15.29 -5.42
C VAL A 16 12.19 13.93 -4.74
N ALA A 17 12.81 12.96 -5.42
CA ALA A 17 13.10 11.66 -4.83
C ALA A 17 14.56 11.60 -4.38
N ARG A 18 14.79 11.00 -3.21
CA ARG A 18 16.13 10.80 -2.62
C ARG A 18 16.37 9.33 -2.31
N ASP A 19 17.60 8.89 -2.53
CA ASP A 19 18.05 7.58 -2.06
C ASP A 19 18.24 7.57 -0.53
N ARG A 20 18.48 6.38 0.05
CA ARG A 20 18.70 6.21 1.50
C ARG A 20 19.89 7.04 2.04
N GLY A 21 20.82 7.46 1.18
CA GLY A 21 21.93 8.34 1.53
C GLY A 21 21.59 9.83 1.47
N GLY A 22 20.34 10.19 1.14
CA GLY A 22 19.87 11.57 0.99
C GLY A 22 20.21 12.21 -0.36
N LYS A 23 20.84 11.48 -1.28
CA LYS A 23 21.20 12.01 -2.61
C LYS A 23 19.95 12.08 -3.48
N VAL A 24 19.76 13.21 -4.15
CA VAL A 24 18.69 13.39 -5.13
C VAL A 24 18.90 12.44 -6.32
N VAL A 25 17.92 11.58 -6.56
CA VAL A 25 17.92 10.59 -7.66
C VAL A 25 16.88 10.89 -8.73
N GLY A 26 15.95 11.80 -8.46
CA GLY A 26 14.98 12.28 -9.44
C GLY A 26 14.35 13.60 -9.02
N THR A 27 13.95 14.40 -10.01
CA THR A 27 13.13 15.59 -9.78
C THR A 27 12.17 15.77 -10.94
N VAL A 28 10.94 16.15 -10.64
CA VAL A 28 9.94 16.55 -11.64
C VAL A 28 9.21 17.80 -11.16
N THR A 29 9.01 18.76 -12.08
CA THR A 29 8.20 19.95 -11.81
C THR A 29 7.16 20.11 -12.91
N GLY A 30 5.92 20.40 -12.52
CA GLY A 30 4.83 20.59 -13.47
C GLY A 30 3.64 21.32 -12.87
N PRO A 31 2.59 21.56 -13.67
CA PRO A 31 1.34 22.12 -13.15
C PRO A 31 0.73 21.19 -12.08
N ALA A 32 0.11 21.79 -11.06
CA ALA A 32 -0.69 21.07 -10.09
C ALA A 32 -1.86 20.33 -10.78
N ASN A 33 -2.38 19.28 -10.13
CA ASN A 33 -3.54 18.52 -10.61
C ASN A 33 -3.35 17.83 -11.97
N ARG A 34 -2.09 17.63 -12.40
CA ARG A 34 -1.73 16.85 -13.60
C ARG A 34 -0.85 15.67 -13.22
N GLU A 35 -0.86 14.67 -14.08
CA GLU A 35 0.08 13.54 -13.96
C GLU A 35 1.50 14.04 -14.26
N LEU A 36 2.42 13.75 -13.36
CA LEU A 36 3.84 14.08 -13.47
C LEU A 36 4.65 12.79 -13.43
N GLY A 37 5.49 12.58 -14.43
CA GLY A 37 6.37 11.42 -14.50
C GLY A 37 7.72 11.70 -13.85
N LEU A 38 7.92 11.23 -12.62
CA LEU A 38 9.21 11.24 -11.95
C LEU A 38 10.05 10.03 -12.41
N ARG A 39 11.10 10.28 -13.19
CA ARG A 39 11.97 9.21 -13.71
C ARG A 39 13.18 9.00 -12.82
N LEU A 40 13.46 7.74 -12.51
CA LEU A 40 14.63 7.28 -11.77
C LEU A 40 15.46 6.36 -12.66
N GLN A 41 16.75 6.64 -12.76
CA GLN A 41 17.72 5.78 -13.44
C GLN A 41 18.32 4.80 -12.43
N ASN A 42 18.62 3.57 -12.86
CA ASN A 42 19.27 2.52 -12.04
C ASN A 42 18.57 2.30 -10.68
N GLN A 43 17.28 1.96 -10.74
CA GLN A 43 16.44 1.79 -9.56
C GLN A 43 16.93 0.64 -8.67
N HIS A 44 16.98 0.89 -7.36
CA HIS A 44 17.09 -0.11 -6.32
C HIS A 44 15.69 -0.61 -6.01
N LEU A 45 15.44 -1.89 -6.30
CA LEU A 45 14.09 -2.45 -6.20
C LEU A 45 13.76 -2.86 -4.76
N TRP A 46 12.54 -2.56 -4.33
CA TRP A 46 11.98 -3.04 -3.08
C TRP A 46 11.61 -4.53 -3.19
N SER A 47 11.91 -5.29 -2.14
CA SER A 47 11.46 -6.67 -1.96
C SER A 47 11.39 -7.01 -0.46
N PRO A 48 10.77 -8.13 -0.07
CA PRO A 48 10.82 -8.58 1.32
C PRO A 48 12.24 -8.74 1.88
N ASP A 49 13.20 -9.20 1.08
CA ASP A 49 14.58 -9.41 1.53
C ASP A 49 15.43 -8.13 1.50
N ASP A 50 14.98 -7.14 0.73
CA ASP A 50 15.63 -5.84 0.58
C ASP A 50 14.55 -4.75 0.48
N PRO A 51 13.98 -4.32 1.63
CA PRO A 51 12.88 -3.35 1.68
C PRO A 51 13.39 -1.92 1.42
N TYR A 52 13.89 -1.70 0.21
CA TYR A 52 14.45 -0.42 -0.19
C TYR A 52 13.34 0.62 -0.44
N LEU A 53 13.39 1.72 0.29
CA LEU A 53 12.47 2.86 0.16
C LEU A 53 13.26 4.11 -0.20
N TYR A 54 12.71 4.90 -1.12
CA TYR A 54 13.14 6.24 -1.46
C TYR A 54 12.32 7.25 -0.66
N ASP A 55 12.95 8.34 -0.24
CA ASP A 55 12.23 9.49 0.32
C ASP A 55 11.67 10.33 -0.84
N LEU A 56 10.50 10.92 -0.63
CA LEU A 56 9.80 11.75 -1.59
C LEU A 56 9.34 13.06 -0.95
N ASP A 57 9.97 14.15 -1.35
CA ASP A 57 9.55 15.51 -0.99
C ASP A 57 8.61 16.05 -2.07
N VAL A 58 7.41 16.49 -1.72
CA VAL A 58 6.47 17.13 -2.65
C VAL A 58 6.11 18.52 -2.15
N SER A 59 6.40 19.53 -2.95
CA SER A 59 6.09 20.93 -2.65
C SER A 59 5.16 21.54 -3.68
N LEU A 60 4.18 22.31 -3.22
CA LEU A 60 3.28 23.14 -4.00
C LEU A 60 3.69 24.61 -3.87
N ALA A 61 3.71 25.33 -4.98
CA ALA A 61 3.86 26.79 -5.02
C ALA A 61 2.72 27.41 -5.85
N ASP A 62 2.03 28.39 -5.27
CA ASP A 62 0.93 29.11 -5.91
C ASP A 62 0.99 30.60 -5.53
N GLY A 63 1.67 31.40 -6.38
CA GLY A 63 2.02 32.78 -6.07
C GLY A 63 2.87 32.90 -4.81
N ARG A 64 2.29 33.47 -3.73
CA ARG A 64 2.94 33.58 -2.41
C ARG A 64 2.65 32.38 -1.49
N SER A 65 1.63 31.58 -1.80
CA SER A 65 1.26 30.41 -1.02
C SER A 65 2.19 29.25 -1.32
N LYS A 66 2.56 28.51 -0.27
CA LYS A 66 3.42 27.33 -0.36
C LYS A 66 2.89 26.27 0.60
N ASP A 67 2.99 25.01 0.18
CA ASP A 67 2.68 23.85 1.01
C ASP A 67 3.65 22.72 0.65
N SER A 68 3.85 21.78 1.57
CA SER A 68 4.73 20.63 1.34
C SER A 68 4.32 19.42 2.16
N VAL A 69 4.47 18.25 1.55
CA VAL A 69 4.31 16.96 2.21
C VAL A 69 5.51 16.07 1.91
N GLU A 70 5.87 15.26 2.90
CA GLU A 70 6.88 14.22 2.77
C GLU A 70 6.21 12.86 2.68
N SER A 71 6.81 11.97 1.91
CA SER A 71 6.36 10.60 1.75
C SER A 71 7.55 9.71 1.38
N TYR A 72 7.25 8.47 1.00
CA TYR A 72 8.23 7.50 0.53
C TYR A 72 7.60 6.62 -0.54
N PHE A 73 8.42 5.89 -1.27
CA PHE A 73 7.96 4.86 -2.19
C PHE A 73 9.00 3.75 -2.36
N GLY A 74 8.54 2.57 -2.75
CA GLY A 74 9.38 1.44 -3.13
C GLY A 74 9.16 1.08 -4.60
N MET A 75 10.25 0.86 -5.34
CA MET A 75 10.16 0.44 -6.74
C MET A 75 10.09 -1.08 -6.82
N ARG A 76 8.96 -1.65 -7.25
CA ARG A 76 8.86 -3.09 -7.51
C ARG A 76 7.90 -3.41 -8.62
N GLN A 77 8.02 -4.60 -9.19
CA GLN A 77 7.03 -5.17 -10.08
C GLN A 77 6.55 -6.50 -9.52
N LEU A 78 5.23 -6.66 -9.42
CA LEU A 78 4.59 -7.92 -9.07
C LEU A 78 3.65 -8.31 -10.21
N LYS A 79 3.75 -9.55 -10.67
CA LYS A 79 2.88 -10.10 -11.71
C LYS A 79 2.67 -11.60 -11.50
N VAL A 80 1.65 -12.15 -12.15
CA VAL A 80 1.54 -13.60 -12.36
C VAL A 80 2.12 -13.90 -13.73
N ASP A 81 3.03 -14.88 -13.81
CA ASP A 81 3.66 -15.29 -15.07
C ASP A 81 3.90 -16.80 -15.11
N LYS A 82 4.09 -17.34 -16.31
CA LYS A 82 4.34 -18.77 -16.53
C LYS A 82 5.82 -19.08 -16.35
N VAL A 83 6.18 -19.77 -15.27
CA VAL A 83 7.56 -20.16 -14.96
C VAL A 83 7.64 -21.68 -14.86
N GLY A 84 8.43 -22.30 -15.75
CA GLY A 84 8.57 -23.76 -15.79
C GLY A 84 7.26 -24.49 -16.09
N GLY A 85 6.37 -23.88 -16.87
CA GLY A 85 5.08 -24.47 -17.25
C GLY A 85 3.89 -24.08 -16.36
N TYR A 86 4.12 -23.46 -15.19
CA TYR A 86 3.08 -23.17 -14.20
C TYR A 86 2.92 -21.68 -13.97
N GLN A 87 1.69 -21.23 -13.69
CA GLN A 87 1.44 -19.86 -13.23
C GLN A 87 2.06 -19.68 -11.84
N LYS A 88 2.94 -18.69 -11.70
CA LYS A 88 3.58 -18.34 -10.43
C LYS A 88 3.49 -16.84 -10.21
N LEU A 89 3.48 -16.45 -8.93
CA LEU A 89 3.75 -15.08 -8.56
C LEU A 89 5.22 -14.77 -8.88
N VAL A 90 5.47 -13.61 -9.48
CA VAL A 90 6.80 -13.15 -9.90
C VAL A 90 7.01 -11.75 -9.36
N LEU A 91 8.02 -11.59 -8.51
CA LEU A 91 8.45 -10.32 -7.93
C LEU A 91 9.79 -9.92 -8.55
N ASN A 92 9.85 -8.72 -9.14
CA ASN A 92 11.06 -8.16 -9.76
C ASN A 92 11.71 -9.13 -10.77
N GLY A 93 10.87 -9.81 -11.57
CA GLY A 93 11.30 -10.77 -12.59
C GLY A 93 11.69 -12.15 -12.08
N LYS A 94 11.64 -12.40 -10.76
CA LYS A 94 11.98 -13.69 -10.16
C LYS A 94 10.73 -14.40 -9.59
N PRO A 95 10.61 -15.72 -9.74
CA PRO A 95 9.54 -16.48 -9.11
C PRO A 95 9.56 -16.25 -7.59
N PHE A 96 8.40 -15.98 -7.02
CA PHE A 96 8.25 -15.64 -5.61
C PHE A 96 7.18 -16.53 -4.99
N PHE A 97 7.51 -17.13 -3.85
CA PHE A 97 6.55 -17.88 -3.05
C PHE A 97 6.10 -17.01 -1.88
N SER A 98 4.82 -16.64 -1.87
CA SER A 98 4.22 -15.83 -0.80
C SER A 98 3.94 -16.71 0.41
N LEU A 99 4.92 -16.80 1.30
CA LEU A 99 4.78 -17.48 2.59
C LEU A 99 4.17 -16.48 3.57
N ALA A 100 2.84 -16.51 3.67
CA ALA A 100 2.05 -15.57 4.43
C ALA A 100 1.52 -16.18 5.75
N MET A 101 1.49 -15.36 6.80
CA MET A 101 0.73 -15.65 8.02
C MET A 101 -0.50 -14.74 8.09
N LEU A 102 -1.56 -15.26 8.71
CA LEU A 102 -2.76 -14.49 8.98
C LEU A 102 -2.54 -13.59 10.20
N ASP A 103 -2.88 -12.31 10.07
CA ASP A 103 -2.86 -11.31 11.13
C ASP A 103 -4.28 -10.76 11.34
N GLN A 104 -4.87 -11.07 12.50
CA GLN A 104 -6.20 -10.60 12.90
C GLN A 104 -6.19 -9.16 13.44
N GLY A 105 -5.05 -8.65 13.90
CA GLY A 105 -4.93 -7.32 14.50
C GLY A 105 -5.74 -7.14 15.79
N PHE A 106 -5.74 -8.17 16.65
CA PHE A 106 -6.31 -8.11 18.00
C PHE A 106 -5.27 -7.74 19.04
N TRP A 107 -5.61 -6.77 19.90
CA TRP A 107 -4.75 -6.25 20.94
C TRP A 107 -5.36 -6.54 22.31
N PRO A 108 -4.59 -7.03 23.31
CA PRO A 108 -5.12 -7.46 24.60
C PRO A 108 -6.04 -6.43 25.30
N ASP A 109 -5.67 -5.15 25.28
CA ASP A 109 -6.40 -4.10 26.01
C ASP A 109 -7.37 -3.29 25.13
N GLY A 110 -7.12 -3.24 23.82
CA GLY A 110 -7.84 -2.37 22.89
C GLY A 110 -8.72 -3.09 21.88
N LEU A 111 -8.65 -4.44 21.83
CA LEU A 111 -9.20 -5.31 20.79
C LEU A 111 -8.79 -4.84 19.39
N TYR A 112 -9.44 -3.83 18.84
CA TYR A 112 -9.11 -3.25 17.54
C TYR A 112 -8.14 -2.08 17.58
N THR A 113 -7.97 -1.43 18.73
CA THR A 113 -7.08 -0.27 18.89
C THR A 113 -5.69 -0.72 19.35
N GLN A 114 -4.67 -0.30 18.60
CA GLN A 114 -3.29 -0.68 18.88
C GLN A 114 -2.75 0.18 20.02
N PRO A 115 -2.08 -0.40 21.03
CA PRO A 115 -1.71 0.34 22.24
C PRO A 115 -0.47 1.25 22.04
N SER A 116 0.34 1.00 21.01
CA SER A 116 1.53 1.80 20.69
C SER A 116 2.06 1.52 19.28
N ASP A 117 2.98 2.36 18.80
CA ASP A 117 3.72 2.12 17.55
C ASP A 117 4.61 0.86 17.62
N ALA A 118 5.15 0.56 18.80
CA ALA A 118 5.91 -0.66 19.03
C ALA A 118 5.03 -1.91 18.89
N ALA A 119 3.77 -1.85 19.35
CA ALA A 119 2.83 -2.96 19.18
C ALA A 119 2.50 -3.20 17.70
N LEU A 120 2.29 -2.13 16.91
CA LEU A 120 2.11 -2.25 15.46
C LEU A 120 3.25 -2.99 14.75
N THR A 121 4.48 -2.81 15.25
CA THR A 121 5.69 -3.43 14.68
C THR A 121 5.92 -4.84 15.21
N PHE A 122 5.43 -5.16 16.42
CA PHE A 122 5.76 -6.40 17.14
C PHE A 122 5.40 -7.66 16.33
N ASP A 123 4.14 -7.78 15.91
CA ASP A 123 3.67 -8.97 15.19
C ASP A 123 4.32 -9.09 13.81
N LEU A 124 4.49 -7.97 13.10
CA LEU A 124 5.17 -7.93 11.81
C LEU A 124 6.63 -8.40 11.95
N LYS A 125 7.35 -7.91 12.96
CA LYS A 125 8.72 -8.32 13.21
C LYS A 125 8.79 -9.80 13.59
N ALA A 126 7.90 -10.28 14.44
CA ALA A 126 7.86 -11.69 14.82
C ALA A 126 7.63 -12.60 13.60
N GLN A 127 6.70 -12.25 12.72
CA GLN A 127 6.48 -12.97 11.46
C GLN A 127 7.74 -12.98 10.58
N LYS A 128 8.40 -11.82 10.45
CA LYS A 128 9.64 -11.70 9.68
C LYS A 128 10.77 -12.55 10.26
N ASP A 129 10.96 -12.53 11.59
CA ASP A 129 11.97 -13.31 12.31
C ASP A 129 11.73 -14.83 12.16
N LEU A 130 10.47 -15.25 12.03
CA LEU A 130 10.08 -16.65 11.76
C LEU A 130 10.29 -17.07 10.29
N GLY A 131 10.71 -16.16 9.41
CA GLY A 131 10.99 -16.43 8.01
C GLY A 131 9.81 -16.22 7.06
N PHE A 132 8.69 -15.66 7.53
CA PHE A 132 7.60 -15.27 6.64
C PHE A 132 8.01 -14.03 5.82
N ASN A 133 7.54 -13.98 4.57
CA ASN A 133 7.82 -12.88 3.64
C ASN A 133 6.55 -12.12 3.23
N ALA A 134 5.41 -12.53 3.78
CA ALA A 134 4.12 -11.90 3.58
C ALA A 134 3.25 -12.01 4.84
N VAL A 135 2.24 -11.16 4.90
CA VAL A 135 1.21 -11.12 5.94
C VAL A 135 -0.14 -10.89 5.28
N ARG A 136 -1.17 -11.59 5.72
CA ARG A 136 -2.56 -11.33 5.33
C ARG A 136 -3.24 -10.59 6.47
N LYS A 137 -3.54 -9.31 6.29
CA LYS A 137 -4.36 -8.55 7.23
C LYS A 137 -5.81 -8.95 6.99
N HIS A 138 -6.33 -9.76 7.90
CA HIS A 138 -7.58 -10.46 7.68
C HIS A 138 -8.79 -9.57 8.03
N ILE A 139 -9.73 -9.47 7.10
CA ILE A 139 -11.05 -8.81 7.20
C ILE A 139 -11.07 -7.45 7.94
N LYS A 140 -9.97 -6.71 7.87
CA LYS A 140 -9.74 -5.49 8.64
C LYS A 140 -8.81 -4.54 7.88
N VAL A 141 -8.97 -3.25 8.13
CA VAL A 141 -8.02 -2.21 7.71
C VAL A 141 -7.29 -1.68 8.93
N GLU A 142 -5.96 -1.63 8.87
CA GLU A 142 -5.14 -1.08 9.95
C GLU A 142 -4.84 0.40 9.74
N SER A 143 -4.24 1.04 10.75
CA SER A 143 -3.74 2.40 10.58
C SER A 143 -2.63 2.47 9.50
N PRO A 144 -2.49 3.60 8.78
CA PRO A 144 -1.35 3.89 7.90
C PRO A 144 0.02 3.49 8.44
N ARG A 145 0.23 3.63 9.76
CA ARG A 145 1.48 3.27 10.44
C ARG A 145 1.79 1.78 10.37
N TRP A 146 0.78 0.91 10.37
CA TRP A 146 1.00 -0.53 10.24
C TRP A 146 1.60 -0.89 8.88
N TYR A 147 1.05 -0.32 7.79
CA TYR A 147 1.57 -0.54 6.43
C TYR A 147 2.97 0.05 6.26
N TYR A 148 3.25 1.21 6.87
CA TYR A 148 4.59 1.77 6.93
C TYR A 148 5.60 0.80 7.55
N HIS A 149 5.25 0.14 8.65
CA HIS A 149 6.10 -0.87 9.27
C HIS A 149 6.27 -2.10 8.37
N ALA A 150 5.22 -2.56 7.69
CA ALA A 150 5.31 -3.66 6.73
C ALA A 150 6.24 -3.33 5.54
N ASP A 151 6.16 -2.11 5.02
CA ASP A 151 7.03 -1.61 3.95
C ASP A 151 8.49 -1.60 4.37
N ARG A 152 8.79 -1.15 5.60
CA ARG A 152 10.14 -1.03 6.15
C ARG A 152 10.75 -2.36 6.56
N LEU A 153 9.95 -3.27 7.12
CA LEU A 153 10.40 -4.60 7.52
C LEU A 153 10.55 -5.56 6.34
N GLY A 154 9.90 -5.25 5.21
CA GLY A 154 9.92 -6.12 4.04
C GLY A 154 8.99 -7.31 4.19
N LEU A 155 7.69 -7.03 4.26
CA LEU A 155 6.62 -8.03 4.17
C LEU A 155 5.66 -7.61 3.05
N LEU A 156 5.29 -8.55 2.18
CA LEU A 156 4.14 -8.32 1.29
C LEU A 156 2.85 -8.38 2.10
N VAL A 157 1.91 -7.51 1.79
CA VAL A 157 0.61 -7.45 2.45
C VAL A 157 -0.46 -7.95 1.49
N TRP A 158 -1.26 -8.90 1.94
CA TRP A 158 -2.55 -9.23 1.36
C TRP A 158 -3.58 -8.46 2.19
N GLN A 159 -4.20 -7.45 1.58
CA GLN A 159 -5.11 -6.57 2.27
C GLN A 159 -6.55 -7.01 2.01
N ASP A 160 -7.21 -7.57 3.03
CA ASP A 160 -8.62 -7.91 2.92
C ASP A 160 -9.51 -6.65 2.95
N PHE A 161 -10.68 -6.73 2.33
CA PHE A 161 -11.77 -5.81 2.60
C PHE A 161 -12.40 -6.17 3.95
N VAL A 162 -13.09 -5.22 4.58
CA VAL A 162 -13.92 -5.53 5.75
C VAL A 162 -15.16 -6.25 5.25
N ASN A 163 -15.30 -7.53 5.59
CA ASN A 163 -16.48 -8.33 5.27
C ASN A 163 -17.45 -8.36 6.45
N ALA A 164 -18.74 -8.20 6.16
CA ALA A 164 -19.85 -8.27 7.11
C ALA A 164 -21.04 -8.97 6.44
N ASP A 165 -22.06 -9.37 7.19
CA ASP A 165 -23.29 -9.89 6.60
C ASP A 165 -24.03 -8.73 5.89
N ILE A 166 -24.13 -8.80 4.56
CA ILE A 166 -24.72 -7.75 3.72
C ILE A 166 -26.02 -8.29 3.10
N ASP A 167 -27.16 -7.81 3.60
CA ASP A 167 -28.50 -8.23 3.15
C ASP A 167 -29.33 -7.11 2.50
N ASN A 168 -28.78 -5.88 2.44
CA ASN A 168 -29.49 -4.70 1.98
C ASN A 168 -28.58 -3.73 1.20
N ASP A 169 -29.20 -2.79 0.49
CA ASP A 169 -28.49 -1.84 -0.39
C ASP A 169 -27.57 -0.88 0.38
N THR A 170 -27.86 -0.60 1.66
CA THR A 170 -26.98 0.25 2.49
C THR A 170 -25.65 -0.46 2.73
N GLY A 171 -25.69 -1.75 3.09
CA GLY A 171 -24.48 -2.57 3.27
C GLY A 171 -23.68 -2.72 1.98
N LYS A 172 -24.36 -2.99 0.85
CA LYS A 172 -23.71 -3.08 -0.47
C LYS A 172 -22.99 -1.78 -0.86
N ASN A 173 -23.67 -0.65 -0.71
CA ASN A 173 -23.10 0.66 -1.00
C ASN A 173 -21.93 0.98 -0.07
N ALA A 174 -22.03 0.65 1.22
CA ALA A 174 -20.94 0.84 2.18
C ALA A 174 -19.72 0.00 1.79
N PHE A 175 -19.89 -1.29 1.48
CA PHE A 175 -18.81 -2.17 1.05
C PHE A 175 -18.09 -1.65 -0.19
N LEU A 176 -18.85 -1.28 -1.24
CA LEU A 176 -18.28 -0.78 -2.49
C LEU A 176 -17.58 0.58 -2.32
N THR A 177 -18.18 1.50 -1.56
CA THR A 177 -17.62 2.85 -1.39
C THR A 177 -16.41 2.85 -0.46
N GLN A 178 -16.48 2.16 0.67
CA GLN A 178 -15.37 2.05 1.62
C GLN A 178 -14.23 1.22 1.06
N GLY A 179 -14.52 0.14 0.33
CA GLY A 179 -13.48 -0.65 -0.35
C GLY A 179 -12.71 0.16 -1.40
N LYS A 180 -13.43 0.96 -2.21
CA LYS A 180 -12.79 1.90 -3.16
C LYS A 180 -11.96 2.96 -2.44
N GLU A 181 -12.47 3.49 -1.34
CA GLU A 181 -11.79 4.51 -0.55
C GLU A 181 -10.52 3.95 0.13
N MET A 182 -10.57 2.72 0.65
CA MET A 182 -9.41 2.00 1.15
C MET A 182 -8.34 1.86 0.05
N MET A 183 -8.70 1.32 -1.12
CA MET A 183 -7.73 1.21 -2.23
C MET A 183 -7.15 2.57 -2.61
N ARG A 184 -7.99 3.61 -2.67
CA ARG A 184 -7.55 4.99 -2.97
C ARG A 184 -6.54 5.51 -1.94
N GLN A 185 -6.75 5.25 -0.65
CA GLN A 185 -5.84 5.70 0.41
C GLN A 185 -4.55 4.88 0.46
N PHE A 186 -4.62 3.57 0.23
CA PHE A 186 -3.55 2.63 0.54
C PHE A 186 -2.79 2.09 -0.69
N HIS A 187 -3.17 2.42 -1.93
CA HIS A 187 -2.45 1.90 -3.12
C HIS A 187 -0.97 2.31 -3.22
N ASN A 188 -0.53 3.34 -2.49
CA ASN A 188 0.85 3.81 -2.52
C ASN A 188 1.81 3.01 -1.63
N TYR A 189 1.31 2.13 -0.74
CA TYR A 189 2.16 1.31 0.13
C TYR A 189 2.81 0.18 -0.69
N PRO A 190 4.14 0.16 -0.87
CA PRO A 190 4.81 -0.83 -1.71
C PRO A 190 4.61 -2.28 -1.23
N SER A 191 4.32 -2.51 0.05
CA SER A 191 4.02 -3.84 0.58
C SER A 191 2.72 -4.43 0.03
N ILE A 192 1.69 -3.64 -0.29
CA ILE A 192 0.38 -4.18 -0.69
C ILE A 192 0.46 -4.89 -2.05
N SER A 193 0.41 -6.21 -2.00
CA SER A 193 0.50 -7.11 -3.17
C SER A 193 -0.84 -7.48 -3.77
N GLY A 194 -1.91 -7.41 -3.00
CA GLY A 194 -3.24 -7.81 -3.44
C GLY A 194 -4.33 -7.32 -2.51
N TRP A 195 -5.52 -7.17 -3.09
CA TRP A 195 -6.74 -6.78 -2.42
C TRP A 195 -7.68 -8.00 -2.39
N ILE A 196 -7.97 -8.51 -1.20
CA ILE A 196 -8.83 -9.68 -1.04
C ILE A 196 -10.25 -9.18 -0.76
N VAL A 197 -11.12 -9.30 -1.76
CA VAL A 197 -12.46 -8.68 -1.70
C VAL A 197 -13.38 -9.45 -0.74
N PHE A 198 -13.31 -10.78 -0.74
CA PHE A 198 -14.14 -11.64 0.11
C PHE A 198 -13.31 -12.73 0.77
N ASN A 199 -13.72 -13.11 1.98
CA ASN A 199 -13.21 -14.26 2.71
C ASN A 199 -14.34 -15.27 2.91
N GLU A 200 -14.19 -16.51 2.43
CA GLU A 200 -15.17 -17.60 2.65
C GLU A 200 -16.61 -17.29 2.22
N GLY A 201 -16.79 -16.31 1.31
CA GLY A 201 -18.09 -15.80 0.90
C GLY A 201 -18.73 -14.80 1.88
N TRP A 202 -18.05 -14.43 2.96
CA TRP A 202 -18.54 -13.42 3.89
C TRP A 202 -18.61 -12.06 3.18
N GLY A 203 -19.76 -11.40 3.29
CA GLY A 203 -20.03 -10.18 2.54
C GLY A 203 -20.45 -10.38 1.08
N GLU A 204 -20.51 -11.60 0.57
CA GLU A 204 -21.15 -11.86 -0.72
C GLU A 204 -22.67 -11.78 -0.56
N TRP A 205 -23.32 -10.86 -1.27
CA TRP A 205 -24.78 -10.74 -1.28
C TRP A 205 -25.43 -11.50 -2.45
N ASP A 206 -24.67 -11.76 -3.52
CA ASP A 206 -25.10 -12.54 -4.68
C ASP A 206 -23.88 -13.16 -5.38
N ARG A 207 -23.82 -14.49 -5.46
CA ARG A 207 -22.67 -15.22 -6.04
C ARG A 207 -22.53 -15.02 -7.56
N THR A 208 -23.60 -14.67 -8.26
CA THR A 208 -23.56 -14.35 -9.69
C THR A 208 -23.05 -12.93 -9.95
N GLU A 209 -23.28 -12.02 -9.01
CA GLU A 209 -22.85 -10.62 -9.08
C GLU A 209 -21.42 -10.43 -8.53
N THR A 210 -21.07 -11.12 -7.45
CA THR A 210 -19.83 -10.88 -6.66
C THR A 210 -18.82 -12.02 -6.69
N GLY A 211 -19.19 -13.22 -7.15
CA GLY A 211 -18.35 -14.42 -7.11
C GLY A 211 -17.56 -14.73 -8.39
N LYS A 212 -17.39 -13.76 -9.30
CA LYS A 212 -16.64 -13.92 -10.57
C LYS A 212 -15.30 -13.21 -10.56
#